data_AF-A0A928CHB7-F1
#
_entry.id   AF-A0A928CHB7-F1
#
_cell.length_a   1.000
_cell.length_b   1.000
_cell.length_c   1.000
_cell.angle_alpha   90.00
_cell.angle_beta   90.00
_cell.angle_gamma   90.00
#
_symmetry.space_group_name_H-M   'P 1'
#
loop_
_entity.id
_entity.type
_entity.pdbx_description
1 polymer ?
#
loop_
_entity_poly.entity_id
_entity_poly.type
_entity_poly.pdbx_seq_one_letter_code
_entity_poly.pdbx_strand_id
1 'polypeptide(L)'
;MKRQEIIQELRKYFKIQELVCPHTLKSWTDKSWMFIDTEILHTLLVLRCEILKVPLVCNTKTLTQRGLRCNLCEINKDKTERDVLSLSAHSNGKGFDLSSPDMSAEQMRKKIMQHADLLPYPVRIEEDVNWLHIDCYDMGNPYKITFFKG
;
A
#
# COMPACT_ATOMS: atom_id res chain seq x y z
N MET A 1 -14.79 -10.45 -3.41
CA MET A 1 -14.23 -10.71 -4.76
C MET A 1 -13.10 -11.71 -4.67
N LYS A 2 -12.92 -12.56 -5.68
CA LYS A 2 -11.76 -13.46 -5.77
C LYS A 2 -10.50 -12.67 -6.11
N ARG A 3 -9.33 -13.17 -5.70
CA ARG A 3 -8.03 -12.49 -5.93
C ARG A 3 -7.79 -12.16 -7.41
N GLN A 4 -8.09 -13.08 -8.31
CA GLN A 4 -7.89 -12.89 -9.76
C GLN A 4 -8.76 -11.75 -10.31
N GLU A 5 -10.00 -11.62 -9.84
CA GLU A 5 -10.92 -10.53 -10.22
C GLU A 5 -10.38 -9.18 -9.73
N ILE A 6 -9.92 -9.13 -8.47
CA ILE A 6 -9.31 -7.92 -7.89
C ILE A 6 -8.10 -7.45 -8.73
N ILE A 7 -7.20 -8.39 -9.09
CA ILE A 7 -6.01 -8.07 -9.89
C ILE A 7 -6.40 -7.61 -11.30
N GLN A 8 -7.39 -8.25 -11.93
CA GLN A 8 -7.89 -7.84 -13.25
C GLN A 8 -8.45 -6.41 -13.24
N GLU A 9 -9.20 -6.05 -12.21
CA GLU A 9 -9.72 -4.68 -12.05
C GLU A 9 -8.60 -3.68 -11.76
N LEU A 10 -7.65 -4.01 -10.87
CA LEU A 10 -6.52 -3.12 -10.56
C LEU A 10 -5.64 -2.84 -11.77
N ARG A 11 -5.47 -3.80 -12.69
CA ARG A 11 -4.69 -3.62 -13.92
C ARG A 11 -5.21 -2.50 -14.84
N LYS A 12 -6.47 -2.07 -14.66
CA LYS A 12 -7.03 -0.90 -15.37
C LYS A 12 -6.46 0.43 -14.86
N TYR A 13 -5.94 0.45 -13.63
CA TYR A 13 -5.52 1.66 -12.93
C TYR A 13 -4.03 1.67 -12.56
N PHE A 14 -3.43 0.50 -12.34
CA PHE A 14 -2.05 0.36 -11.91
C PHE A 14 -1.28 -0.63 -12.77
N LYS A 15 -0.04 -0.28 -13.08
CA LYS A 15 0.98 -1.22 -13.55
C LYS A 15 1.69 -1.84 -12.36
N ILE A 16 2.08 -3.11 -12.45
CA ILE A 16 2.77 -3.80 -11.34
C ILE A 16 4.04 -3.08 -10.87
N GLN A 17 4.76 -2.43 -11.78
CA GLN A 17 5.96 -1.62 -11.47
C GLN A 17 5.70 -0.44 -10.53
N GLU A 18 4.45 0.02 -10.44
CA GLU A 18 4.05 1.06 -9.49
C GLU A 18 3.92 0.49 -8.07
N LEU A 19 3.68 -0.82 -7.94
CA LEU A 19 3.35 -1.48 -6.67
C LEU A 19 4.49 -2.31 -6.08
N VAL A 20 5.59 -2.52 -6.81
CA VAL A 20 6.74 -3.30 -6.32
C VAL A 20 8.06 -2.59 -6.59
N CYS A 21 9.07 -2.85 -5.77
CA CYS A 21 10.40 -2.27 -5.97
C CYS A 21 11.06 -2.77 -7.28
N PRO A 22 12.04 -2.03 -7.83
CA PRO A 22 12.72 -2.39 -9.07
C PRO A 22 13.40 -3.76 -9.04
N HIS A 23 13.90 -4.20 -7.89
CA HIS A 23 14.52 -5.52 -7.73
C HIS A 23 13.50 -6.64 -7.96
N THR A 24 12.33 -6.57 -7.31
CA THR A 24 11.26 -7.54 -7.50
C THR A 24 10.76 -7.53 -8.94
N LEU A 25 10.55 -6.34 -9.51
CA LEU A 25 10.13 -6.21 -10.90
C LEU A 25 11.13 -6.85 -11.87
N LYS A 26 12.43 -6.62 -11.68
CA LYS A 26 13.49 -7.19 -12.52
C LYS A 26 13.50 -8.72 -12.46
N SER A 27 13.28 -9.30 -11.29
CA SER A 27 13.32 -10.76 -11.09
C SER A 27 12.04 -11.47 -11.52
N TRP A 28 10.87 -10.84 -11.36
CA TRP A 28 9.58 -11.52 -11.44
C TRP A 28 8.60 -10.90 -12.43
N THR A 29 8.86 -9.71 -12.94
CA THR A 29 8.03 -8.98 -13.92
C THR A 29 6.57 -8.93 -13.48
N ASP A 30 5.63 -9.44 -14.28
CA ASP A 30 4.21 -9.49 -13.96
C ASP A 30 3.88 -10.53 -12.89
N LYS A 31 4.73 -11.55 -12.65
CA LYS A 31 4.50 -12.49 -11.53
C LYS A 31 4.59 -11.82 -10.17
N SER A 32 5.14 -10.60 -10.08
CA SER A 32 5.28 -9.86 -8.82
C SER A 32 3.95 -9.64 -8.08
N TRP A 33 2.80 -9.69 -8.77
CA TRP A 33 1.48 -9.65 -8.12
C TRP A 33 1.35 -10.69 -7.01
N MET A 34 2.01 -11.85 -7.12
CA MET A 34 1.91 -12.92 -6.12
C MET A 34 2.45 -12.55 -4.74
N PHE A 35 3.31 -11.54 -4.63
CA PHE A 35 3.92 -11.13 -3.36
C PHE A 35 3.10 -10.07 -2.62
N ILE A 36 2.00 -9.59 -3.20
CA ILE A 36 1.14 -8.59 -2.56
C ILE A 36 -0.12 -9.29 -2.06
N ASP A 37 -0.46 -9.08 -0.80
CA ASP A 37 -1.58 -9.77 -0.17
C ASP A 37 -2.93 -9.35 -0.75
N THR A 38 -3.87 -10.30 -0.77
CA THR A 38 -5.20 -10.07 -1.36
C THR A 38 -5.95 -8.95 -0.64
N GLU A 39 -5.76 -8.83 0.67
CA GLU A 39 -6.44 -7.85 1.52
C GLU A 39 -6.08 -6.41 1.12
N ILE A 40 -4.77 -6.14 0.97
CA ILE A 40 -4.32 -4.80 0.60
C ILE A 40 -4.61 -4.49 -0.88
N LEU A 41 -4.57 -5.49 -1.77
CA LEU A 41 -5.00 -5.31 -3.17
C LEU A 41 -6.48 -4.92 -3.25
N HIS A 42 -7.35 -5.59 -2.50
CA HIS A 42 -8.77 -5.26 -2.48
C HIS A 42 -9.00 -3.86 -1.88
N THR A 43 -8.29 -3.53 -0.79
CA THR A 43 -8.33 -2.21 -0.17
C THR A 43 -7.90 -1.12 -1.18
N LEU A 44 -6.81 -1.33 -1.91
CA LEU A 44 -6.36 -0.41 -2.96
C LEU A 44 -7.42 -0.19 -4.04
N LEU A 45 -8.12 -1.25 -4.46
CA LEU A 45 -9.19 -1.17 -5.46
C LEU A 45 -10.37 -0.34 -4.93
N VAL A 46 -10.84 -0.61 -3.71
CA VAL A 46 -11.93 0.14 -3.06
C VAL A 46 -11.55 1.61 -2.86
N LEU A 47 -10.31 1.89 -2.45
CA LEU A 47 -9.81 3.27 -2.38
C LEU A 47 -9.90 3.97 -3.74
N ARG A 48 -9.45 3.31 -4.81
CA ARG A 48 -9.43 3.88 -6.16
C ARG A 48 -10.83 4.10 -6.74
N CYS A 49 -11.76 3.18 -6.52
CA CYS A 49 -13.04 3.12 -7.22
C CYS A 49 -14.23 3.64 -6.41
N GLU A 50 -14.21 3.50 -5.09
CA GLU A 50 -15.40 3.67 -4.25
C GLU A 50 -15.23 4.79 -3.22
N ILE A 51 -14.05 4.90 -2.58
CA ILE A 51 -13.83 5.89 -1.52
C ILE A 51 -13.21 7.17 -2.08
N LEU A 52 -11.97 7.12 -2.55
CA LEU A 52 -11.23 8.34 -2.92
C LEU A 52 -11.64 8.85 -4.29
N LYS A 53 -11.79 7.93 -5.26
CA LYS A 53 -12.19 8.22 -6.65
C LYS A 53 -11.26 9.19 -7.39
N VAL A 54 -9.99 9.26 -6.98
CA VAL A 54 -8.91 10.03 -7.63
C VAL A 54 -7.79 9.11 -8.11
N PRO A 55 -6.94 9.53 -9.06
CA PRO A 55 -5.72 8.81 -9.39
C PRO A 55 -4.84 8.64 -8.15
N LEU A 56 -4.31 7.43 -7.95
CA LEU A 56 -3.41 7.11 -6.86
C LEU A 56 -2.08 6.67 -7.46
N VAL A 57 -1.00 7.24 -6.95
CA VAL A 57 0.37 7.00 -7.38
C VAL A 57 1.13 6.39 -6.22
N CYS A 58 1.71 5.22 -6.44
CA CYS A 58 2.53 4.51 -5.46
C CYS A 58 4.01 4.79 -5.77
N ASN A 59 4.70 3.93 -6.52
CA ASN A 59 6.06 4.19 -6.99
C ASN A 59 6.08 5.16 -8.19
N THR A 60 7.15 5.95 -8.27
CA THR A 60 7.50 6.79 -9.43
C THR A 60 8.90 6.42 -9.92
N LYS A 61 9.44 7.16 -10.90
CA LYS A 61 10.83 7.00 -11.35
C LYS A 61 11.85 7.26 -10.23
N THR A 62 11.54 8.18 -9.31
CA THR A 62 12.45 8.59 -8.22
C THR A 62 12.06 7.99 -6.87
N LEU A 63 10.78 7.65 -6.67
CA LEU A 63 10.28 7.05 -5.44
C LEU A 63 9.96 5.57 -5.69
N THR A 64 10.88 4.69 -5.35
CA THR A 64 10.82 3.26 -5.75
C THR A 64 10.52 2.29 -4.61
N GLN A 65 10.38 2.81 -3.39
CA GLN A 65 10.21 2.04 -2.15
C GLN A 65 8.86 2.36 -1.47
N ARG A 66 7.82 2.68 -2.24
CA ARG A 66 6.47 3.03 -1.75
C ARG A 66 5.48 1.86 -1.80
N GLY A 67 5.76 0.86 -2.64
CA GLY A 67 5.05 -0.41 -2.68
C GLY A 67 5.76 -1.52 -1.91
N LEU A 68 5.75 -2.75 -2.45
CA LEU A 68 6.48 -3.89 -1.90
C LEU A 68 7.99 -3.61 -1.84
N ARG A 69 8.61 -3.81 -0.66
CA ARG A 69 10.05 -3.63 -0.42
C ARG A 69 10.73 -4.98 -0.18
N CYS A 70 11.69 -5.36 -1.01
CA CYS A 70 12.49 -6.56 -0.79
C CYS A 70 13.69 -6.29 0.14
N ASN A 71 14.43 -7.33 0.52
CA ASN A 71 15.63 -7.24 1.35
C ASN A 71 16.78 -6.43 0.71
N LEU A 72 16.76 -6.24 -0.62
CA LEU A 72 17.78 -5.46 -1.34
C LEU A 72 17.45 -3.96 -1.42
N CYS A 73 16.26 -3.54 -0.99
CA CYS A 73 15.87 -2.14 -0.92
C CYS A 73 16.70 -1.38 0.12
N GLU A 74 17.11 -0.15 -0.19
CA GLU A 74 17.98 0.66 0.67
C GLU A 74 17.44 0.79 2.10
N ILE A 75 16.13 1.08 2.25
CA ILE A 75 15.49 1.21 3.56
C ILE A 75 15.67 -0.06 4.42
N ASN A 76 15.68 -1.24 3.79
CA ASN A 76 15.85 -2.51 4.51
C ASN A 76 17.33 -2.81 4.79
N LYS A 77 18.25 -2.40 3.91
CA LYS A 77 19.69 -2.48 4.16
C LYS A 77 20.08 -1.58 5.32
N ASP A 78 19.68 -0.31 5.29
CA ASP A 78 19.94 0.67 6.34
C ASP A 78 19.41 0.23 7.70
N LYS A 79 18.28 -0.48 7.72
CA LYS A 79 17.75 -1.08 8.97
C LYS A 79 18.62 -2.24 9.44
N THR A 80 19.00 -3.14 8.53
CA THR A 80 19.86 -4.28 8.85
C THR A 80 21.22 -3.84 9.38
N GLU A 81 21.85 -2.85 8.74
CA GLU A 81 23.15 -2.30 9.16
C GLU A 81 23.11 -1.62 10.53
N ARG A 82 21.92 -1.20 10.98
CA ARG A 82 21.68 -0.60 12.30
C ARG A 82 21.13 -1.59 13.33
N ASP A 83 21.14 -2.88 13.04
CA ASP A 83 20.53 -3.93 13.87
C ASP A 83 19.03 -3.66 14.18
N VAL A 84 18.33 -2.98 13.27
CA VAL A 84 16.90 -2.69 13.37
C VAL A 84 16.12 -3.75 12.60
N LEU A 85 15.21 -4.43 13.29
CA LEU A 85 14.30 -5.39 12.69
C LEU A 85 13.42 -4.74 11.60
N SER A 86 13.37 -5.35 10.41
CA SER A 86 12.51 -4.88 9.30
C SER A 86 11.34 -5.84 9.02
N LEU A 87 10.31 -5.75 9.85
CA LEU A 87 9.00 -6.39 9.63
C LEU A 87 7.94 -5.34 9.28
N SER A 88 8.21 -4.58 8.22
CA SER A 88 7.29 -3.55 7.74
C SER A 88 6.16 -4.12 6.90
N ALA A 89 5.00 -3.46 6.88
CA ALA A 89 3.89 -3.83 6.01
C ALA A 89 4.31 -3.92 4.53
N HIS A 90 5.19 -3.01 4.08
CA HIS A 90 5.75 -3.04 2.74
C HIS A 90 6.57 -4.29 2.44
N SER A 91 7.32 -4.81 3.41
CA SER A 91 8.13 -6.02 3.19
C SER A 91 7.31 -7.29 3.18
N ASN A 92 6.15 -7.27 3.85
CA ASN A 92 5.21 -8.39 3.85
C ASN A 92 4.13 -8.27 2.77
N GLY A 93 4.24 -7.30 1.84
CA GLY A 93 3.26 -7.14 0.77
C GLY A 93 1.87 -6.70 1.24
N LYS A 94 1.80 -6.04 2.40
CA LYS A 94 0.57 -5.66 3.10
C LYS A 94 0.30 -4.16 3.14
N GLY A 95 1.19 -3.32 2.61
CA GLY A 95 1.06 -1.86 2.71
C GLY A 95 1.57 -1.09 1.50
N PHE A 96 1.04 0.12 1.35
CA PHE A 96 1.38 1.08 0.30
C PHE A 96 1.50 2.49 0.83
N ASP A 97 2.43 3.26 0.27
CA ASP A 97 2.49 4.71 0.40
C ASP A 97 1.93 5.31 -0.89
N LEU A 98 0.81 6.03 -0.79
CA LEU A 98 0.06 6.54 -1.91
C LEU A 98 0.06 8.07 -1.93
N SER A 99 0.04 8.65 -3.13
CA SER A 99 -0.12 10.09 -3.35
C SER A 99 -1.11 10.33 -4.48
N SER A 100 -1.74 11.49 -4.53
CA SER A 100 -2.62 11.88 -5.63
C SER A 100 -2.27 13.31 -6.07
N PRO A 101 -2.32 13.62 -7.38
CA PRO A 101 -2.26 15.02 -7.83
C PRO A 101 -3.51 15.81 -7.44
N ASP A 102 -4.63 15.13 -7.14
CA ASP A 102 -5.95 15.75 -7.00
C ASP A 102 -6.42 15.82 -5.53
N MET A 103 -5.66 15.24 -4.60
CA MET A 103 -6.06 15.13 -3.19
C MET A 103 -4.85 15.01 -2.26
N SER A 104 -4.81 15.85 -1.21
CA SER A 104 -3.75 15.79 -0.20
C SER A 104 -3.87 14.52 0.67
N ALA A 105 -2.78 14.13 1.33
CA ALA A 105 -2.80 12.99 2.25
C ALA A 105 -3.81 13.15 3.37
N GLU A 106 -3.91 14.35 3.95
CA GLU A 106 -4.89 14.68 4.99
C GLU A 106 -6.34 14.53 4.47
N GLN A 107 -6.62 15.06 3.28
CA GLN A 107 -7.94 14.92 2.65
C GLN A 107 -8.28 13.45 2.37
N MET A 108 -7.30 12.65 1.90
CA MET A 108 -7.49 11.22 1.70
C MET A 108 -7.84 10.50 3.01
N ARG A 109 -7.10 10.73 4.11
CA ARG A 109 -7.39 10.13 5.42
C ARG A 109 -8.79 10.49 5.90
N LYS A 110 -9.16 11.78 5.85
CA LYS A 110 -10.48 12.24 6.26
C LYS A 110 -11.60 11.57 5.46
N LYS A 111 -11.42 11.46 4.14
CA LYS A 111 -12.42 10.82 3.26
C LYS A 111 -12.55 9.32 3.52
N ILE A 112 -11.44 8.64 3.82
CA ILE A 112 -11.46 7.22 4.21
C ILE A 112 -12.20 7.03 5.54
N MET A 113 -11.96 7.89 6.53
CA MET A 113 -12.70 7.83 7.80
C MET A 113 -14.21 8.00 7.62
N GLN A 114 -14.62 8.92 6.75
CA GLN A 114 -16.03 9.18 6.45
C GLN A 114 -16.75 8.02 5.75
N HIS A 115 -15.99 7.11 5.12
CA HIS A 115 -16.52 5.96 4.37
C HIS A 115 -15.86 4.66 4.84
N ALA A 116 -15.55 4.57 6.14
CA ALA A 116 -14.86 3.42 6.72
C ALA A 116 -15.66 2.12 6.57
N ASP A 117 -16.98 2.21 6.48
CA ASP A 117 -17.90 1.11 6.21
C ASP A 117 -17.65 0.43 4.86
N LEU A 118 -17.13 1.15 3.87
CA LEU A 118 -16.79 0.61 2.55
C LEU A 118 -15.49 -0.17 2.54
N LEU A 119 -14.62 -0.02 3.55
CA LEU A 119 -13.36 -0.74 3.58
C LEU A 119 -13.63 -2.26 3.65
N PRO A 120 -12.97 -3.09 2.84
CA PRO A 120 -13.22 -4.53 2.85
C PRO A 120 -12.61 -5.20 4.09
N TYR A 121 -11.53 -4.64 4.64
CA TYR A 121 -10.77 -5.18 5.77
C TYR A 121 -10.45 -4.07 6.78
N PRO A 122 -10.09 -4.43 8.03
CA PRO A 122 -9.42 -3.52 8.93
C PRO A 122 -8.12 -3.01 8.32
N VAL A 123 -7.83 -1.72 8.52
CA VAL A 123 -6.62 -1.08 8.00
C VAL A 123 -5.93 -0.27 9.08
N ARG A 124 -4.62 -0.07 8.90
CA ARG A 124 -3.85 0.92 9.63
C ARG A 124 -3.46 2.07 8.73
N ILE A 125 -3.46 3.29 9.27
CA ILE A 125 -3.13 4.51 8.52
C ILE A 125 -2.14 5.33 9.34
N GLU A 126 -1.00 5.68 8.74
CA GLU A 126 0.01 6.53 9.39
C GLU A 126 -0.46 7.98 9.45
N GLU A 127 -0.26 8.66 10.58
CA GLU A 127 -0.56 10.08 10.77
C GLU A 127 0.66 10.97 10.50
N ASP A 128 0.43 12.27 10.34
CA ASP A 128 1.48 13.30 10.26
C ASP A 128 2.53 13.13 9.14
N VAL A 129 2.20 12.37 8.08
CA VAL A 129 3.02 12.25 6.86
C VAL A 129 2.30 12.80 5.61
N ASN A 130 3.08 13.27 4.63
CA ASN A 130 2.58 13.91 3.40
C ASN A 130 2.15 12.93 2.29
N TRP A 131 2.08 11.64 2.60
CA TRP A 131 1.53 10.58 1.74
C TRP A 131 0.50 9.75 2.49
N LEU A 132 -0.44 9.11 1.81
CA LEU A 132 -1.31 8.14 2.45
C LEU A 132 -0.57 6.81 2.60
N HIS A 133 0.04 6.56 3.76
CA HIS A 133 0.39 5.20 4.16
C HIS A 133 -0.86 4.45 4.59
N ILE A 134 -1.06 3.25 4.06
CA ILE A 134 -2.12 2.35 4.47
C ILE A 134 -1.66 0.89 4.41
N ASP A 135 -2.01 0.10 5.43
CA ASP A 135 -1.73 -1.33 5.45
C ASP A 135 -2.85 -2.18 6.08
N CYS A 136 -2.77 -3.49 5.88
CA CYS A 136 -3.71 -4.49 6.44
C CYS A 136 -3.04 -5.39 7.50
N TYR A 137 -2.22 -4.85 8.39
CA TYR A 137 -1.81 -5.61 9.58
C TYR A 137 -2.94 -5.72 10.58
N ASP A 138 -3.15 -6.94 11.07
CA ASP A 138 -4.08 -7.22 12.14
C ASP A 138 -3.46 -6.83 13.49
N MET A 139 -4.15 -5.95 14.21
CA MET A 139 -3.77 -5.46 15.53
C MET A 139 -4.49 -6.19 16.67
N GLY A 140 -5.28 -7.22 16.36
CA GLY A 140 -6.08 -7.97 17.34
C GLY A 140 -7.16 -7.12 18.01
N ASN A 141 -7.63 -6.07 17.32
CA ASN A 141 -8.64 -5.14 17.83
C ASN A 141 -9.86 -5.09 16.89
N PRO A 142 -11.03 -4.64 17.37
CA PRO A 142 -12.25 -4.65 16.57
C PRO A 142 -12.38 -3.43 15.64
N TYR A 143 -11.38 -2.53 15.59
CA TYR A 143 -11.50 -1.27 14.86
C TYR A 143 -11.31 -1.47 13.37
N LYS A 144 -12.16 -0.79 12.58
CA LYS A 144 -12.04 -0.80 11.13
C LYS A 144 -10.83 -0.01 10.64
N ILE A 145 -10.46 1.06 11.36
CA ILE A 145 -9.30 1.90 11.08
C ILE A 145 -8.53 2.08 12.39
N THR A 146 -7.23 1.79 12.38
CA THR A 146 -6.31 2.12 13.46
C THR A 146 -5.29 3.15 12.97
N PHE A 147 -5.17 4.28 13.65
CA PHE A 147 -4.14 5.27 13.36
C PHE A 147 -2.85 4.99 14.12
N PHE A 148 -1.71 5.33 13.54
CA PHE A 148 -0.40 5.20 14.18
C PHE A 148 0.59 6.27 13.69
N LYS A 149 1.70 6.43 14.41
CA LYS A 149 2.84 7.29 14.00
C LYS A 149 4.08 6.41 13.83
N GLY A 150 4.81 6.62 12.73
CA GLY A 150 6.01 5.87 12.36
C GLY A 150 7.26 6.22 13.15
#